data_AF-A0AAD4JGW9-F1
#
_entry.id   AF-A0AAD4JGW9-F1
#
_cell.length_a   1.000
_cell.length_b   1.000
_cell.length_c   1.000
_cell.angle_alpha   90.00
_cell.angle_beta   90.00
_cell.angle_gamma   90.00
#
_symmetry.space_group_name_H-M   'P 1'
#
loop_
_entity.id
_entity.type
_entity.pdbx_description
1 polymer ?
#
loop_
_entity_poly.entity_id
_entity_poly.type
_entity_poly.pdbx_seq_one_letter_code
_entity_poly.pdbx_strand_id
1 'polypeptide(L)'
;MAKFNTALLILVIAVAAASSASARPGSSCEMEMEQKMPMRQCMMWMQGKMRNPRFQEEHLQECCGELMQFSSGCRCDAVKEMMMDVQQYGQREEMERMACSLPRMCGMSQECHSCRRRAFA
;
A
#
# COMPACT_ATOMS: atom_id res chain seq x y z
N MET A 1 47.14 -35.21 39.71
CA MET A 1 47.84 -34.24 38.84
C MET A 1 47.16 -34.22 37.48
N ALA A 2 46.18 -33.32 37.30
CA ALA A 2 45.51 -33.13 36.01
C ALA A 2 46.21 -31.99 35.26
N LYS A 3 46.73 -32.28 34.06
CA LYS A 3 47.30 -31.29 33.15
C LYS A 3 46.16 -30.77 32.27
N PHE A 4 45.65 -29.57 32.59
CA PHE A 4 44.71 -28.86 31.73
C PHE A 4 45.49 -28.28 30.54
N ASN A 5 45.39 -28.93 29.39
CA ASN A 5 45.87 -28.37 28.13
C ASN A 5 44.84 -27.34 27.64
N THR A 6 45.10 -26.08 28.00
CA THR A 6 44.55 -24.89 27.37
C THR A 6 45.06 -24.81 25.94
N ALA A 7 44.41 -25.52 25.03
CA ALA A 7 44.53 -25.28 23.60
C ALA A 7 43.10 -25.15 23.07
N LEU A 8 42.70 -23.87 22.95
CA LEU A 8 42.11 -23.30 21.75
C LEU A 8 41.09 -24.17 20.99
N LEU A 9 39.93 -23.69 20.60
CA LEU A 9 39.23 -22.43 20.77
C LEU A 9 37.87 -22.73 20.12
N ILE A 10 36.83 -22.30 20.81
CA ILE A 10 35.43 -22.41 20.46
C ILE A 10 35.20 -21.90 19.02
N LEU A 11 34.68 -22.75 18.14
CA LEU A 11 34.10 -22.34 16.87
C LEU A 11 32.62 -22.72 16.85
N VAL A 12 31.82 -21.97 17.61
CA VAL A 12 30.37 -21.92 17.42
C VAL A 12 30.15 -21.04 16.19
N ILE A 13 30.06 -21.66 15.02
CA ILE A 13 29.65 -20.95 13.81
C ILE A 13 28.13 -20.77 13.92
N ALA A 14 27.73 -19.65 14.51
CA ALA A 14 26.37 -19.14 14.35
C ALA A 14 26.24 -18.77 12.86
N VAL A 15 25.67 -19.68 12.07
CA VAL A 15 25.18 -19.35 10.74
C VAL A 15 23.98 -18.43 10.95
N ALA A 16 24.25 -17.14 11.07
CA ALA A 16 23.27 -16.15 10.65
C ALA A 16 23.10 -16.40 9.14
N ALA A 17 22.10 -17.22 8.80
CA ALA A 17 21.52 -17.14 7.48
C ALA A 17 21.04 -15.70 7.39
N ALA A 18 21.90 -14.86 6.79
CA ALA A 18 21.54 -13.54 6.36
C ALA A 18 20.34 -13.77 5.47
N SER A 19 19.16 -13.51 6.03
CA SER A 19 17.95 -13.30 5.27
C SER A 19 18.40 -12.37 4.17
N SER A 20 18.50 -12.87 2.95
CA SER A 20 18.43 -11.99 1.81
C SER A 20 17.09 -11.32 2.01
N ALA A 21 17.13 -10.13 2.60
CA ALA A 21 16.05 -9.17 2.55
C ALA A 21 15.99 -8.72 1.09
N SER A 22 15.63 -9.64 0.19
CA SER A 22 14.48 -9.38 -0.63
C SER A 22 13.38 -9.03 0.35
N ALA A 23 13.35 -7.75 0.71
CA ALA A 23 12.22 -7.11 1.35
C ALA A 23 11.05 -7.47 0.44
N ARG A 24 10.34 -8.54 0.81
CA ARG A 24 9.03 -8.83 0.26
C ARG A 24 8.24 -7.56 0.53
N PRO A 25 7.82 -6.80 -0.49
CA PRO A 25 7.11 -5.54 -0.24
C PRO A 25 5.78 -5.76 0.49
N GLY A 26 5.34 -7.02 0.65
CA GLY A 26 4.04 -7.39 1.22
C GLY A 26 3.88 -7.14 2.72
N SER A 27 4.90 -7.34 3.57
CA SER A 27 4.66 -7.29 5.03
C SER A 27 4.59 -5.88 5.60
N SER A 28 5.13 -4.88 4.90
CA SER A 28 5.11 -3.49 5.38
C SER A 28 3.80 -2.79 5.05
N CYS A 29 3.23 -3.08 3.87
CA CYS A 29 1.98 -2.44 3.47
C CYS A 29 0.80 -3.01 4.24
N GLU A 30 0.77 -4.30 4.53
CA GLU A 30 -0.29 -4.94 5.33
C GLU A 30 -0.51 -4.23 6.68
N MET A 31 0.57 -3.94 7.41
CA MET A 31 0.50 -3.21 8.67
C MET A 31 0.00 -1.76 8.51
N GLU A 32 0.43 -1.07 7.45
CA GLU A 32 -0.07 0.28 7.16
C GLU A 32 -1.56 0.25 6.79
N MET A 33 -1.99 -0.77 6.04
CA MET A 33 -3.38 -0.98 5.67
C MET A 33 -4.23 -1.20 6.93
N GLU A 34 -3.84 -2.09 7.84
CA GLU A 34 -4.57 -2.32 9.09
C GLU A 34 -4.69 -1.06 9.96
N GLN A 35 -3.64 -0.23 9.99
CA GLN A 35 -3.60 0.95 10.86
C GLN A 35 -4.34 2.17 10.28
N LYS A 36 -4.23 2.39 8.97
CA LYS A 36 -4.66 3.63 8.31
C LYS A 36 -5.96 3.47 7.52
N MET A 37 -6.43 2.24 7.33
CA MET A 37 -7.77 2.00 6.79
C MET A 37 -8.84 2.05 7.89
N PRO A 38 -10.08 2.41 7.52
CA PRO A 38 -10.49 2.83 6.19
C PRO A 38 -10.19 4.32 5.95
N MET A 39 -9.75 4.66 4.73
CA MET A 39 -9.59 6.05 4.28
C MET A 39 -10.97 6.70 4.06
N ARG A 40 -11.56 7.24 5.15
CA ARG A 40 -12.96 7.71 5.17
C ARG A 40 -13.23 8.80 4.14
N GLN A 41 -12.32 9.76 4.01
CA GLN A 41 -12.47 10.87 3.09
C GLN A 41 -12.36 10.39 1.64
N CYS A 42 -11.44 9.45 1.37
CA CYS A 42 -11.36 8.84 0.05
C CYS A 42 -12.59 8.02 -0.31
N MET A 43 -13.17 7.27 0.64
CA MET A 43 -14.43 6.56 0.39
C MET A 43 -15.58 7.51 0.08
N MET A 44 -15.73 8.60 0.84
CA MET A 44 -16.80 9.59 0.59
C MET A 44 -16.63 10.25 -0.78
N TRP A 45 -15.41 10.69 -1.11
CA TRP A 45 -15.09 11.27 -2.41
C TRP A 45 -15.35 10.27 -3.55
N MET A 46 -14.92 9.02 -3.41
CA MET A 46 -15.07 7.99 -4.44
C MET A 46 -16.53 7.63 -4.67
N GLN A 47 -17.32 7.46 -3.61
CA GLN A 47 -18.76 7.24 -3.71
C GLN A 47 -19.48 8.42 -4.37
N GLY A 48 -19.09 9.66 -4.02
CA GLY A 48 -19.61 10.87 -4.67
C GLY A 48 -19.34 10.88 -6.17
N LYS A 49 -18.09 10.60 -6.58
CA LYS A 49 -17.70 10.50 -7.99
C LYS A 49 -18.43 9.40 -8.76
N MET A 50 -18.61 8.23 -8.16
CA MET A 50 -19.32 7.10 -8.80
C MET A 50 -20.81 7.41 -8.97
N ARG A 51 -21.46 8.04 -7.98
CA ARG A 51 -22.89 8.39 -8.07
C ARG A 51 -23.15 9.55 -9.03
N ASN A 52 -22.21 10.49 -9.11
CA ASN A 52 -22.32 11.63 -10.01
C ASN A 52 -20.92 11.97 -10.55
N PRO A 53 -20.64 11.71 -11.85
CA PRO A 53 -19.34 12.04 -12.45
C PRO A 53 -18.99 13.55 -12.38
N ARG A 54 -20.02 14.42 -12.27
CA ARG A 54 -19.88 15.86 -12.08
C ARG A 54 -19.74 16.28 -10.61
N PHE A 55 -19.73 15.34 -9.67
CA PHE A 55 -19.47 15.61 -8.26
C PHE A 55 -18.13 16.33 -8.13
N GLN A 56 -18.16 17.51 -7.55
CA GLN A 56 -16.97 18.36 -7.40
C GLN A 56 -16.09 17.86 -6.25
N GLU A 57 -14.95 18.53 -6.07
CA GLU A 57 -13.77 18.18 -5.25
C GLU A 57 -14.01 18.13 -3.72
N GLU A 58 -15.27 18.03 -3.28
CA GLU A 58 -15.61 17.84 -1.88
C GLU A 58 -14.95 16.54 -1.36
N HIS A 59 -14.23 16.64 -0.24
CA HIS A 59 -13.37 15.59 0.32
C HIS A 59 -12.14 15.18 -0.49
N LEU A 60 -11.89 15.74 -1.69
CA LEU A 60 -10.73 15.35 -2.50
C LEU A 60 -9.42 15.68 -1.80
N GLN A 61 -9.29 16.90 -1.26
CA GLN A 61 -8.07 17.34 -0.59
C GLN A 61 -7.78 16.49 0.66
N GLU A 62 -8.82 16.17 1.42
CA GLU A 62 -8.71 15.37 2.64
C GLU A 62 -8.41 13.90 2.30
N CYS A 63 -9.02 13.37 1.24
CA CYS A 63 -8.67 12.07 0.67
C CYS A 63 -7.19 12.01 0.27
N CYS A 64 -6.69 13.00 -0.47
CA CYS A 64 -5.28 13.03 -0.82
C CYS A 64 -4.39 13.08 0.43
N GLY A 65 -4.84 13.77 1.49
CA GLY A 65 -4.20 13.76 2.81
C GLY A 65 -4.13 12.36 3.42
N GLU A 66 -5.25 11.61 3.46
CA GLU A 66 -5.30 10.22 3.94
C GLU A 66 -4.38 9.32 3.12
N LEU A 67 -4.46 9.40 1.79
CA LEU A 67 -3.67 8.58 0.88
C LEU A 67 -2.16 8.86 1.02
N MET A 68 -1.77 10.11 1.24
CA MET A 68 -0.37 10.50 1.42
C MET A 68 0.23 10.05 2.76
N GLN A 69 -0.60 9.63 3.73
CA GLN A 69 -0.09 9.02 4.96
C GLN A 69 0.52 7.64 4.70
N PHE A 70 0.12 6.97 3.61
CA PHE A 70 0.75 5.71 3.20
C PHE A 70 2.11 5.95 2.59
N SER A 71 3.05 5.06 2.91
CA SER A 71 4.34 4.99 2.21
C SER A 71 4.12 4.87 0.71
N SER A 72 4.99 5.49 -0.09
CA SER A 72 4.86 5.49 -1.57
C SER A 72 4.72 4.09 -2.17
N GLY A 73 5.35 3.08 -1.55
CA GLY A 73 5.22 1.68 -1.95
C GLY A 73 3.84 1.05 -1.71
N CYS A 74 3.02 1.61 -0.81
CA CYS A 74 1.76 1.03 -0.31
C CYS A 74 0.51 1.77 -0.78
N ARG A 75 0.64 3.01 -1.29
CA ARG A 75 -0.49 3.82 -1.77
C ARG A 75 -1.37 3.11 -2.78
N CYS A 76 -0.76 2.37 -3.71
CA CYS A 76 -1.51 1.61 -4.70
C CYS A 76 -2.30 0.44 -4.12
N ASP A 77 -1.82 -0.15 -3.02
CA ASP A 77 -2.54 -1.22 -2.32
C ASP A 77 -3.71 -0.60 -1.54
N ALA A 78 -3.52 0.58 -0.94
CA ALA A 78 -4.60 1.36 -0.34
C ALA A 78 -5.69 1.76 -1.33
N VAL A 79 -5.30 2.21 -2.54
CA VAL A 79 -6.25 2.52 -3.62
C VAL A 79 -7.00 1.26 -4.08
N LYS A 80 -6.31 0.12 -4.19
CA LYS A 80 -6.95 -1.17 -4.53
C LYS A 80 -8.01 -1.55 -3.51
N GLU A 81 -7.65 -1.55 -2.22
CA GLU A 81 -8.55 -1.98 -1.16
C GLU A 81 -9.81 -1.11 -1.09
N MET A 82 -9.63 0.22 -1.13
CA MET A 82 -10.75 1.15 -1.19
C MET A 82 -11.66 0.89 -2.40
N MET A 83 -11.09 0.52 -3.55
CA MET A 83 -11.89 0.20 -4.74
C MET A 83 -12.71 -1.07 -4.59
N MET A 84 -12.17 -2.06 -3.88
CA MET A 84 -12.90 -3.28 -3.56
C MET A 84 -14.09 -2.98 -2.65
N ASP A 85 -13.96 -2.05 -1.71
CA ASP A 85 -15.05 -1.63 -0.83
C ASP A 85 -16.19 -0.91 -1.57
N VAL A 86 -15.89 -0.22 -2.68
CA VAL A 86 -16.90 0.49 -3.49
C VAL A 86 -17.32 -0.24 -4.77
N GLN A 87 -16.88 -1.48 -4.98
CA GLN A 87 -17.15 -2.27 -6.19
C GLN A 87 -18.65 -2.36 -6.53
N GLN A 88 -19.52 -2.21 -5.54
CA GLN A 88 -20.98 -2.23 -5.70
C GLN A 88 -21.53 -1.08 -6.56
N TYR A 89 -20.75 -0.01 -6.80
CA TYR A 89 -21.24 1.22 -7.42
C TYR A 89 -20.79 1.45 -8.88
N GLY A 90 -19.88 0.66 -9.43
CA GLY A 90 -19.31 0.93 -10.76
C GLY A 90 -18.98 -0.32 -11.57
N GLN A 91 -18.87 -0.17 -12.88
CA GLN A 91 -18.33 -1.22 -13.75
C GLN A 91 -16.81 -1.30 -13.60
N ARG A 92 -16.21 -2.48 -13.86
CA ARG A 92 -14.76 -2.70 -13.74
C ARG A 92 -13.92 -1.63 -14.45
N GLU A 93 -14.32 -1.24 -15.66
CA GLU A 93 -13.60 -0.23 -16.44
C GLU A 93 -13.60 1.15 -15.76
N GLU A 94 -14.67 1.52 -15.09
CA GLU A 94 -14.78 2.78 -14.35
C GLU A 94 -13.87 2.77 -13.12
N MET A 95 -13.81 1.64 -12.41
CA MET A 95 -12.87 1.46 -11.32
C MET A 95 -11.41 1.53 -11.81
N GLU A 96 -11.09 0.93 -12.96
CA GLU A 96 -9.75 0.98 -13.57
C GLU A 96 -9.33 2.41 -13.96
N ARG A 97 -10.28 3.23 -14.40
CA ARG A 97 -10.06 4.65 -14.68
C ARG A 97 -9.84 5.42 -13.38
N MET A 98 -10.66 5.16 -12.36
CA MET A 98 -10.56 5.80 -11.05
C MET A 98 -9.22 5.47 -10.35
N ALA A 99 -8.67 4.27 -10.57
CA ALA A 99 -7.38 3.83 -9.99
C ALA A 99 -6.21 4.68 -10.46
N CYS A 100 -6.37 5.31 -11.62
CA CYS A 100 -5.43 6.27 -12.17
C CYS A 100 -5.81 7.72 -11.90
N SER A 101 -7.10 8.03 -11.84
CA SER A 101 -7.59 9.39 -11.64
C SER A 101 -7.16 9.92 -10.28
N LEU A 102 -7.42 9.17 -9.21
CA LEU A 102 -7.14 9.64 -7.85
C LEU A 102 -5.65 9.96 -7.62
N PRO A 103 -4.68 9.06 -7.94
CA PRO A 103 -3.27 9.41 -7.82
C PRO A 103 -2.88 10.67 -8.61
N ARG A 104 -3.40 10.86 -9.82
CA ARG A 104 -3.12 12.06 -10.61
C ARG A 104 -3.63 13.33 -9.95
N MET A 105 -4.86 13.32 -9.44
CA MET A 105 -5.44 14.48 -8.75
C MET A 105 -4.71 14.80 -7.44
N CYS A 106 -4.13 13.78 -6.78
CA CYS A 106 -3.28 13.97 -5.60
C CYS A 106 -1.82 14.32 -5.93
N GLY A 107 -1.47 14.61 -7.20
CA GLY A 107 -0.10 14.98 -7.60
C GLY A 107 0.88 13.80 -7.72
N MET A 108 0.38 12.57 -7.74
CA MET A 108 1.15 11.31 -7.82
C MET A 108 1.02 10.67 -9.21
N SER A 109 1.11 11.49 -10.26
CA SER A 109 0.82 11.06 -11.65
C SER A 109 1.65 9.89 -12.14
N GLN A 110 2.87 9.74 -11.65
CA GLN A 110 3.79 8.62 -11.90
C GLN A 110 3.29 7.28 -11.34
N GLU A 111 2.40 7.30 -10.35
CA GLU A 111 1.90 6.10 -9.67
C GLU A 111 0.66 5.47 -10.35
N CYS A 112 0.04 6.15 -11.33
CA CYS A 112 -1.16 5.63 -12.01
C CYS A 112 -0.93 4.26 -12.66
N HIS A 113 0.18 4.06 -13.38
CA HIS A 113 0.48 2.78 -14.02
C HIS A 113 0.72 1.65 -13.01
N SER A 114 1.38 1.94 -11.89
CA SER A 114 1.56 0.97 -10.80
C SER A 114 0.24 0.65 -10.12
N CYS A 115 -0.59 1.65 -9.84
CA CYS A 115 -1.84 1.45 -9.12
C CYS A 115 -2.86 0.68 -9.96
N ARG A 116 -2.99 1.01 -11.25
CA ARG A 116 -3.82 0.22 -12.17
C ARG A 116 -3.36 -1.24 -12.24
N ARG A 117 -2.05 -1.50 -12.34
CA ARG A 117 -1.55 -2.88 -12.36
C ARG A 117 -1.84 -3.62 -11.07
N ARG A 118 -1.63 -3.03 -9.89
CA ARG A 118 -1.89 -3.73 -8.62
C ARG A 118 -3.37 -3.93 -8.33
N ALA A 119 -4.20 -2.96 -8.68
CA ALA A 119 -5.63 -3.02 -8.42
C ALA A 119 -6.35 -4.10 -9.25
N PHE A 120 -5.82 -4.47 -10.42
CA PHE A 120 -6.47 -5.37 -11.37
C PHE A 120 -5.60 -6.54 -11.87
N ALA A 121 -4.44 -6.76 -11.24
CA ALA A 121 -3.69 -8.01 -11.32
C ALA A 121 -4.25 -9.03 -10.33
#